data_AF-A0A3P1B4V1-F1
#
_entry.id   AF-A0A3P1B4V1-F1
#
_cell.length_a   1.000
_cell.length_b   1.000
_cell.length_c   1.000
_cell.angle_alpha   90.00
_cell.angle_beta   90.00
_cell.angle_gamma   90.00
#
_symmetry.space_group_name_H-M   'P 1'
#
loop_
_entity.id
_entity.type
_entity.pdbx_description
1 polymer ?
#
loop_
_entity_poly.entity_id
_entity_poly.type
_entity_poly.pdbx_seq_one_letter_code
_entity_poly.pdbx_strand_id
1 'polypeptide(L)'
;MRLSKFKILLITVCCFIISCKKEKLNTAKTEKSTKYLLESQYNSPFFETIIFQIKEDSSYIFTKESELDHDNSSIISKGKVHIQNDTIYFKYHQFPINQAKKAILKNNLIIFLNAENPYRLPISKTKLIVKNYYDLHQFKNYSTFTSDEFLLKYHYKKDFSNYELQNNDMIQLDRILKKMLLENNDKLRAFEDYIIQCCAIKNDQDEIEVFINLYCNDEMINSRFKISTIRMKDGGSCNVSLKINLTKNTYSDLAIAGVV
;
A
#
# COMPACT_ATOMS: atom_id res chain seq x y z
N MET A 1 27.66 58.61 -74.31
CA MET A 1 26.19 58.50 -74.20
C MET A 1 25.88 57.70 -72.95
N ARG A 2 25.64 58.34 -71.79
CA ARG A 2 24.34 58.85 -71.30
C ARG A 2 23.26 57.76 -71.14
N LEU A 3 23.01 57.43 -69.86
CA LEU A 3 21.72 57.24 -69.13
C LEU A 3 20.66 56.34 -69.80
N SER A 4 20.00 55.41 -69.10
CA SER A 4 19.07 55.76 -68.02
C SER A 4 18.51 54.52 -67.30
N LYS A 5 18.34 54.67 -65.98
CA LYS A 5 17.47 53.88 -65.09
C LYS A 5 15.98 54.14 -65.41
N PHE A 6 15.10 53.42 -64.69
CA PHE A 6 13.64 53.59 -64.50
C PHE A 6 12.75 52.72 -65.39
N LYS A 7 11.64 52.12 -64.92
CA LYS A 7 11.05 51.81 -63.60
C LYS A 7 9.75 51.02 -63.96
N ILE A 8 9.44 49.99 -63.17
CA ILE A 8 8.08 49.62 -62.72
C ILE A 8 7.02 49.27 -63.79
N LEU A 9 6.65 47.99 -63.86
CA LEU A 9 5.25 47.52 -63.90
C LEU A 9 5.21 46.08 -63.36
N LEU A 10 4.88 45.91 -62.07
CA LEU A 10 3.59 45.38 -61.57
C LEU A 10 3.55 43.84 -61.61
N ILE A 11 4.00 43.16 -60.55
CA ILE A 11 3.13 42.56 -59.51
C ILE A 11 1.84 41.98 -60.12
N THR A 12 1.81 40.68 -60.41
CA THR A 12 0.83 39.71 -59.86
C THR A 12 1.12 38.30 -60.36
N VAL A 13 0.87 37.31 -59.49
CA VAL A 13 0.82 35.86 -59.77
C VAL A 13 2.16 35.11 -59.83
N CYS A 14 2.80 34.98 -58.66
CA CYS A 14 3.72 33.86 -58.36
C CYS A 14 3.47 33.30 -56.95
N CYS A 15 2.20 33.08 -56.63
CA CYS A 15 1.79 32.19 -55.54
C CYS A 15 0.90 31.12 -56.15
N PHE A 16 1.13 29.85 -55.77
CA PHE A 16 0.40 28.62 -56.11
C PHE A 16 1.12 27.61 -57.02
N ILE A 17 2.34 27.20 -56.67
CA ILE A 17 2.87 25.85 -57.00
C ILE A 17 3.92 25.40 -55.98
N ILE A 18 3.58 25.36 -54.69
CA ILE A 18 4.26 24.45 -53.76
C ILE A 18 3.20 23.80 -52.87
N SER A 19 2.43 22.88 -53.44
CA SER A 19 1.76 21.83 -52.66
C SER A 19 2.58 20.55 -52.79
N CYS A 20 3.81 20.59 -52.26
CA CYS A 20 4.47 19.38 -51.81
C CYS A 20 3.80 18.99 -50.50
N LYS A 21 2.86 18.04 -50.58
CA LYS A 21 2.44 17.27 -49.39
C LYS A 21 3.70 16.67 -48.79
N LYS A 22 4.25 17.33 -47.76
CA LYS A 22 5.05 16.64 -46.75
C LYS A 22 4.10 15.64 -46.12
N GLU A 23 4.12 14.41 -46.61
CA GLU A 23 3.80 13.28 -45.75
C GLU A 23 4.70 13.44 -44.53
N LYS A 24 4.08 13.85 -43.43
CA LYS A 24 4.69 13.68 -42.12
C LYS A 24 4.96 12.20 -42.06
N LEU A 25 6.23 11.82 -42.18
CA LEU A 25 6.72 10.59 -41.61
C LEU A 25 6.37 10.71 -40.12
N ASN A 26 5.18 10.22 -39.78
CA ASN A 26 4.87 9.79 -38.44
C ASN A 26 5.84 8.63 -38.22
N THR A 27 7.07 8.94 -37.79
CA THR A 27 7.73 8.05 -36.85
C THR A 27 6.76 7.98 -35.68
N ALA A 28 5.83 7.02 -35.77
CA ALA A 28 5.26 6.42 -34.60
C ALA A 28 6.50 6.08 -33.77
N LYS A 29 6.78 6.90 -32.75
CA LYS A 29 7.46 6.40 -31.58
C LYS A 29 6.59 5.21 -31.22
N THR A 30 7.06 4.02 -31.58
CA THR A 30 6.55 2.80 -31.01
C THR A 30 6.76 3.07 -29.53
N GLU A 31 5.70 3.49 -28.84
CA GLU A 31 5.70 3.54 -27.39
C GLU A 31 6.10 2.13 -27.02
N LYS A 32 7.36 2.00 -26.62
CA LYS A 32 7.90 0.74 -26.16
C LYS A 32 7.01 0.42 -24.97
N SER A 33 6.02 -0.46 -25.17
CA SER A 33 5.03 -0.85 -24.17
C SER A 33 5.82 -1.05 -22.89
N THR A 34 5.65 -0.12 -21.94
CA THR A 34 6.50 -0.10 -20.75
C THR A 34 6.03 -1.29 -19.93
N LYS A 35 6.80 -2.38 -19.99
CA LYS A 35 6.51 -3.57 -19.20
C LYS A 35 6.96 -3.33 -17.77
N TYR A 36 6.02 -3.49 -16.85
CA TYR A 36 6.24 -3.38 -15.42
C TYR A 36 6.48 -4.77 -14.81
N LEU A 37 7.39 -4.83 -13.83
CA LEU A 37 7.60 -5.97 -12.93
C LEU A 37 6.61 -5.90 -11.76
N LEU A 38 6.28 -4.70 -11.29
CA LEU A 38 5.42 -4.46 -10.15
C LEU A 38 4.64 -3.18 -10.39
N GLU A 39 3.34 -3.22 -10.11
CA GLU A 39 2.43 -2.09 -10.17
C GLU A 39 1.60 -2.10 -8.89
N SER A 40 1.56 -0.96 -8.23
CA SER A 40 0.76 -0.68 -7.05
C SER A 40 0.02 0.62 -7.30
N GLN A 41 -1.30 0.58 -7.09
CA GLN A 41 -2.14 1.75 -7.09
C GLN A 41 -3.02 1.74 -5.84
N TYR A 42 -2.96 2.83 -5.09
CA TYR A 42 -3.76 3.08 -3.92
C TYR A 42 -4.47 4.42 -4.09
N ASN A 43 -5.80 4.40 -4.15
CA ASN A 43 -6.61 5.61 -4.20
C ASN A 43 -7.38 5.66 -2.88
N SER A 44 -6.98 6.57 -1.99
CA SER A 44 -7.77 6.86 -0.81
C SER A 44 -8.89 7.83 -1.21
N PRO A 45 -10.16 7.53 -0.89
CA PRO A 45 -11.29 8.37 -1.28
C PRO A 45 -11.26 9.79 -0.69
N PHE A 46 -10.37 10.09 0.25
CA PHE A 46 -10.37 11.37 0.97
C PHE A 46 -9.00 12.04 1.15
N PHE A 47 -7.89 11.38 0.81
CA PHE A 47 -6.57 11.79 1.32
C PHE A 47 -5.47 11.86 0.27
N GLU A 48 -5.29 10.80 -0.50
CA GLU A 48 -4.16 10.68 -1.41
C GLU A 48 -4.37 9.61 -2.48
N THR A 49 -3.82 9.87 -3.66
CA THR A 49 -3.58 8.88 -4.71
C THR A 49 -2.11 8.55 -4.75
N ILE A 50 -1.78 7.26 -4.67
CA ILE A 50 -0.42 6.76 -4.70
C ILE A 50 -0.25 5.70 -5.78
N ILE A 51 0.78 5.89 -6.59
CA ILE A 51 1.20 4.96 -7.63
C ILE A 51 2.66 4.60 -7.38
N PHE A 52 2.95 3.31 -7.32
CA PHE A 52 4.32 2.80 -7.27
C PHE A 52 4.52 1.72 -8.32
N GLN A 53 5.50 1.94 -9.19
CA GLN A 53 5.75 1.09 -10.34
C GLN A 53 7.24 0.75 -10.44
N ILE A 54 7.55 -0.52 -10.69
CA ILE A 54 8.90 -0.97 -11.01
C ILE A 54 8.89 -1.53 -12.43
N LYS A 55 9.78 -1.02 -13.27
CA LYS A 55 9.95 -1.43 -14.68
C LYS A 55 10.91 -2.62 -14.80
N GLU A 56 10.85 -3.35 -15.91
CA GLU A 56 11.75 -4.47 -16.20
C GLU A 56 13.24 -4.10 -16.18
N ASP A 57 13.60 -2.84 -16.44
CA ASP A 57 14.97 -2.33 -16.34
C ASP A 57 15.41 -1.97 -14.90
N SER A 58 14.63 -2.42 -13.90
CA SER A 58 14.81 -2.14 -12.47
C SER A 58 14.78 -0.65 -12.09
N SER A 59 14.26 0.24 -12.96
CA SER A 59 13.88 1.58 -12.53
C SER A 59 12.52 1.58 -11.84
N TYR A 60 12.36 2.45 -10.85
CA TYR A 60 11.07 2.68 -10.22
C TYR A 60 10.59 4.11 -10.47
N ILE A 61 9.27 4.27 -10.45
CA ILE A 61 8.59 5.55 -10.37
C ILE A 61 7.61 5.44 -9.21
N PHE A 62 7.62 6.46 -8.37
CA PHE A 62 6.65 6.66 -7.32
C PHE A 62 5.97 8.01 -7.53
N THR A 63 4.65 8.04 -7.42
CA THR A 63 3.85 9.26 -7.44
C THR A 63 2.92 9.26 -6.23
N LYS A 64 2.88 10.38 -5.51
CA LYS A 64 1.86 10.69 -4.51
C LYS A 64 1.22 12.01 -4.87
N GLU A 65 -0.09 12.05 -4.87
CA GLU A 65 -0.91 13.25 -5.00
C GLU A 65 -1.76 13.33 -3.74
N SER A 66 -1.71 14.44 -3.01
CA SER A 66 -2.55 14.64 -1.83
C SER A 66 -3.29 15.96 -1.91
N GLU A 67 -4.59 15.91 -1.63
CA GLU A 67 -5.47 17.08 -1.55
C GLU A 67 -5.41 17.77 -0.16
N LEU A 68 -4.76 17.13 0.82
CA LEU A 68 -4.62 17.67 2.18
C LEU A 68 -3.36 18.52 2.37
N ASP A 69 -2.36 18.35 1.50
CA ASP A 69 -1.17 19.20 1.56
C ASP A 69 -1.57 20.60 1.10
N HIS A 70 -1.24 21.62 1.89
CA HIS A 70 -1.72 23.01 1.74
C HIS A 70 -1.57 23.63 0.33
N ASP A 71 -0.73 23.03 -0.53
CA ASP A 71 -0.41 23.48 -1.88
C ASP A 71 -0.86 22.51 -3.00
N ASN A 72 -1.71 21.50 -2.73
CA ASN A 72 -1.99 20.40 -3.67
C ASN A 72 -0.68 19.76 -4.18
N SER A 73 0.11 19.26 -3.24
CA SER A 73 1.45 18.79 -3.53
C SER A 73 1.41 17.46 -4.31
N SER A 74 2.15 17.40 -5.43
CA SER A 74 2.44 16.15 -6.12
C SER A 74 3.92 15.82 -5.95
N ILE A 75 4.19 14.64 -5.40
CA ILE A 75 5.54 14.13 -5.21
C ILE A 75 5.78 13.06 -6.25
N ILE A 76 6.78 13.28 -7.11
CA ILE A 76 7.27 12.26 -8.04
C ILE A 76 8.70 11.91 -7.66
N SER A 77 8.93 10.64 -7.32
CA SER A 77 10.26 10.10 -7.08
C SER A 77 10.60 9.04 -8.12
N LYS A 78 11.85 9.04 -8.57
CA LYS A 78 12.39 8.07 -9.51
C LYS A 78 13.71 7.55 -8.99
N GLY A 79 13.98 6.27 -9.23
CA GLY A 79 15.26 5.69 -8.85
C GLY A 79 15.47 4.31 -9.44
N LYS A 80 16.42 3.58 -8.87
CA LYS A 80 16.75 2.20 -9.27
C LYS A 80 16.62 1.30 -8.06
N VAL A 81 16.20 0.06 -8.31
CA VAL A 81 16.14 -1.00 -7.30
C VAL A 81 17.08 -2.14 -7.64
N HIS A 82 17.37 -2.96 -6.63
CA HIS A 82 17.79 -4.34 -6.80
C HIS A 82 16.72 -5.23 -6.19
N ILE A 83 16.35 -6.31 -6.87
CA ILE A 83 15.32 -7.23 -6.41
C ILE A 83 15.97 -8.59 -6.17
N GLN A 84 15.73 -9.16 -5.00
CA GLN A 84 16.16 -10.50 -4.63
C GLN A 84 14.98 -11.20 -3.95
N ASN A 85 14.47 -12.24 -4.58
CA ASN A 85 13.26 -12.97 -4.15
C ASN A 85 12.06 -12.05 -3.98
N ASP A 86 11.51 -11.97 -2.76
CA ASP A 86 10.39 -11.14 -2.33
C ASP A 86 10.85 -9.77 -1.80
N THR A 87 12.14 -9.46 -1.84
CA THR A 87 12.70 -8.22 -1.26
C THR A 87 13.18 -7.25 -2.33
N ILE A 88 12.77 -5.99 -2.19
CA ILE A 88 13.18 -4.85 -3.00
C ILE A 88 14.17 -4.01 -2.20
N TYR A 89 15.34 -3.75 -2.75
CA TYR A 89 16.37 -2.89 -2.19
C TYR A 89 16.48 -1.60 -3.00
N PHE A 90 16.36 -0.44 -2.36
CA PHE A 90 16.49 0.86 -3.03
C PHE A 90 17.98 1.23 -3.17
N LYS A 91 18.43 1.51 -4.39
CA LYS A 91 19.85 1.81 -4.67
C LYS A 91 20.17 3.29 -4.51
N TYR A 92 21.38 3.57 -4.04
CA TYR A 92 22.03 4.89 -3.97
C TYR A 92 21.37 5.91 -3.03
N HIS A 93 20.07 5.82 -2.77
CA HIS A 93 19.34 6.68 -1.83
C HIS A 93 18.17 5.90 -1.20
N GLN A 94 17.72 6.36 -0.03
CA GLN A 94 16.53 5.85 0.66
C GLN A 94 15.26 6.21 -0.11
N PHE A 95 14.18 5.46 0.07
CA PHE A 95 12.88 5.78 -0.54
C PHE A 95 12.36 7.11 0.01
N PRO A 96 12.23 8.16 -0.81
CA PRO A 96 12.24 9.54 -0.29
C PRO A 96 11.02 9.97 0.53
N ILE A 97 9.97 9.14 0.64
CA ILE A 97 8.81 9.47 1.48
C ILE A 97 9.03 9.08 2.93
N ASN A 98 9.52 7.88 3.15
CA ASN A 98 9.60 7.28 4.48
C ASN A 98 11.00 6.77 4.82
N GLN A 99 11.96 7.09 3.96
CA GLN A 99 13.37 6.76 4.08
C GLN A 99 13.67 5.24 4.12
N ALA A 100 12.74 4.41 3.64
CA ALA A 100 12.92 2.97 3.60
C ALA A 100 14.10 2.58 2.70
N LYS A 101 14.99 1.73 3.24
CA LYS A 101 16.13 1.14 2.49
C LYS A 101 15.71 -0.10 1.70
N LYS A 102 14.66 -0.78 2.15
CA LYS A 102 14.11 -1.97 1.51
C LYS A 102 12.61 -2.11 1.75
N ALA A 103 11.95 -2.86 0.89
CA ALA A 103 10.57 -3.30 1.06
C ALA A 103 10.46 -4.81 0.82
N ILE A 104 9.46 -5.46 1.42
CA ILE A 104 9.16 -6.88 1.21
C ILE A 104 7.78 -7.04 0.57
N LEU A 105 7.64 -8.05 -0.29
CA LEU A 105 6.42 -8.41 -0.98
C LEU A 105 5.74 -9.57 -0.27
N LYS A 106 4.70 -9.25 0.51
CA LYS A 106 4.06 -10.20 1.41
C LYS A 106 2.56 -9.97 1.48
N ASN A 107 1.77 -11.04 1.48
CA ASN A 107 0.31 -10.97 1.64
C ASN A 107 -0.36 -9.98 0.66
N ASN A 108 0.07 -9.99 -0.61
CA ASN A 108 -0.29 -9.03 -1.66
C ASN A 108 -0.07 -7.54 -1.30
N LEU A 109 0.86 -7.26 -0.39
CA LEU A 109 1.27 -5.93 -0.01
C LEU A 109 2.77 -5.72 -0.27
N ILE A 110 3.14 -4.48 -0.54
CA ILE A 110 4.50 -3.96 -0.48
C ILE A 110 4.64 -3.36 0.90
N ILE A 111 5.50 -3.92 1.74
CA ILE A 111 5.72 -3.46 3.12
C ILE A 111 7.10 -2.79 3.18
N PHE A 112 7.12 -1.48 3.37
CA PHE A 112 8.35 -0.71 3.46
C PHE A 112 8.93 -0.82 4.88
N LEU A 113 10.14 -1.35 4.99
CA LEU A 113 10.78 -1.66 6.27
C LEU A 113 11.77 -0.56 6.69
N ASN A 114 12.01 -0.47 8.00
CA ASN A 114 12.97 0.48 8.61
C ASN A 114 12.70 1.93 8.19
N ALA A 115 11.43 2.30 8.13
CA ALA A 115 10.96 3.62 7.77
C ALA A 115 10.57 4.42 9.02
N GLU A 116 10.73 5.75 8.98
CA GLU A 116 10.29 6.63 10.08
C GLU A 116 8.77 6.52 10.32
N ASN A 117 8.03 6.23 9.24
CA ASN A 117 6.62 5.86 9.29
C ASN A 117 6.44 4.56 8.47
N PRO A 118 6.15 3.42 9.11
CA PRO A 118 5.86 2.18 8.41
C PRO A 118 4.73 2.41 7.40
N TYR A 119 5.01 2.11 6.14
CA TYR A 119 4.11 2.37 5.03
C TYR A 119 3.91 1.08 4.27
N ARG A 120 2.68 0.86 3.78
CA ARG A 120 2.33 -0.30 2.98
C ARG A 120 1.62 0.14 1.72
N LEU A 121 1.67 -0.68 0.69
CA LEU A 121 0.91 -0.44 -0.52
C LEU A 121 0.31 -1.75 -1.04
N PRO A 122 -0.91 -1.72 -1.60
CA PRO A 122 -1.49 -2.89 -2.23
C PRO A 122 -0.77 -3.19 -3.54
N ILE A 123 -0.49 -4.46 -3.78
CA ILE A 123 0.01 -4.91 -5.08
C ILE A 123 -1.19 -5.04 -6.02
N SER A 124 -1.27 -4.19 -7.04
CA SER A 124 -2.30 -4.27 -8.07
C SER A 124 -1.95 -5.31 -9.14
N LYS A 125 -0.66 -5.41 -9.48
CA LYS A 125 -0.15 -6.39 -10.46
C LYS A 125 1.34 -6.62 -10.25
N THR A 126 1.80 -7.85 -10.45
CA THR A 126 3.22 -8.17 -10.30
C THR A 126 3.64 -9.40 -11.09
N LYS A 127 4.90 -9.42 -11.51
CA LYS A 127 5.64 -10.60 -12.00
C LYS A 127 6.65 -11.12 -10.97
N LEU A 128 6.79 -10.42 -9.85
CA LEU A 128 7.70 -10.78 -8.77
C LEU A 128 7.07 -11.82 -7.86
N ILE A 129 7.90 -12.56 -7.15
CA ILE A 129 7.46 -13.52 -6.14
C ILE A 129 6.90 -12.73 -4.95
N VAL A 130 5.66 -13.03 -4.57
CA VAL A 130 5.01 -12.49 -3.37
C VAL A 130 4.80 -13.64 -2.40
N LYS A 131 5.29 -13.50 -1.17
CA LYS A 131 5.11 -14.53 -0.15
C LYS A 131 3.79 -14.31 0.58
N ASN A 132 2.79 -15.14 0.26
CA ASN A 132 1.50 -15.14 0.95
C ASN A 132 1.48 -16.26 2.00
N TYR A 133 1.25 -15.91 3.26
CA TYR A 133 1.27 -16.86 4.38
C TYR A 133 -0.11 -17.48 4.66
N TYR A 134 -1.17 -16.82 4.20
CA TYR A 134 -2.54 -17.29 4.32
C TYR A 134 -3.38 -16.88 3.10
N ASP A 135 -4.55 -17.50 2.97
CA ASP A 135 -5.51 -17.23 1.90
C ASP A 135 -6.20 -15.87 2.11
N LEU A 136 -5.83 -14.90 1.29
CA LEU A 136 -6.34 -13.52 1.36
C LEU A 136 -7.79 -13.39 0.90
N HIS A 137 -8.31 -14.37 0.13
CA HIS A 137 -9.72 -14.41 -0.26
C HIS A 137 -10.59 -14.92 0.88
N GLN A 138 -10.12 -15.97 1.58
CA GLN A 138 -10.80 -16.49 2.76
C GLN A 138 -10.80 -15.45 3.89
N PHE A 139 -9.67 -14.80 4.15
CA PHE A 139 -9.48 -13.84 5.25
C PHE A 139 -9.52 -12.39 4.77
N LYS A 140 -10.50 -12.05 3.92
CA LYS A 140 -10.58 -10.74 3.23
C LYS A 140 -10.68 -9.53 4.17
N ASN A 141 -11.32 -9.71 5.32
CA ASN A 141 -11.52 -8.69 6.37
C ASN A 141 -10.37 -8.65 7.39
N TYR A 142 -9.33 -9.46 7.22
CA TYR A 142 -8.14 -9.46 8.07
C TYR A 142 -6.97 -8.70 7.42
N SER A 143 -6.15 -8.10 8.27
CA SER A 143 -4.83 -7.57 7.91
C SER A 143 -3.83 -7.92 9.00
N THR A 144 -2.65 -8.39 8.60
CA THR A 144 -1.58 -8.80 9.53
C THR A 144 -0.45 -7.78 9.58
N PHE A 145 0.02 -7.47 10.77
CA PHE A 145 1.05 -6.47 11.04
C PHE A 145 2.18 -7.01 11.91
N THR A 146 3.34 -6.38 11.76
CA THR A 146 4.50 -6.64 12.63
C THR A 146 4.34 -5.91 13.96
N SER A 147 5.08 -6.36 14.95
CA SER A 147 5.13 -5.79 16.30
C SER A 147 5.53 -4.33 16.32
N ASP A 148 6.40 -3.92 15.38
CA ASP A 148 6.89 -2.55 15.29
C ASP A 148 5.77 -1.62 14.79
N GLU A 149 4.94 -2.09 13.86
CA GLU A 149 3.76 -1.37 13.37
C GLU A 149 2.67 -1.26 14.43
N PHE A 150 2.48 -2.32 15.23
CA PHE A 150 1.57 -2.32 16.37
C PHE A 150 2.10 -1.61 17.62
N LEU A 151 3.33 -1.09 17.58
CA LEU A 151 4.00 -0.46 18.73
C LEU A 151 4.11 -1.38 19.96
N LEU A 152 4.10 -2.71 19.76
CA LEU A 152 4.08 -3.67 20.87
C LEU A 152 5.31 -3.54 21.76
N LYS A 153 6.48 -3.17 21.22
CA LYS A 153 7.69 -2.96 22.04
C LYS A 153 7.50 -1.95 23.17
N TYR A 154 6.57 -1.00 23.04
CA TYR A 154 6.29 0.01 24.07
C TYR A 154 5.27 -0.49 25.11
N HIS A 155 4.40 -1.42 24.73
CA HIS A 155 3.28 -1.87 25.57
C HIS A 155 3.50 -3.26 26.18
N TYR A 156 4.26 -4.12 25.49
CA TYR A 156 4.55 -5.48 25.87
C TYR A 156 5.98 -5.55 26.42
N LYS A 157 6.10 -5.56 27.75
CA LYS A 157 7.36 -5.43 28.50
C LYS A 157 8.16 -6.73 28.64
N LYS A 158 7.90 -7.72 27.79
CA LYS A 158 8.57 -9.02 27.79
C LYS A 158 9.32 -9.22 26.49
N ASP A 159 10.28 -10.14 26.49
CA ASP A 159 10.94 -10.56 25.26
C ASP A 159 9.97 -11.32 24.36
N PHE A 160 10.05 -11.04 23.06
CA PHE A 160 9.26 -11.73 22.05
C PHE A 160 9.94 -11.64 20.69
N SER A 161 9.47 -12.47 19.76
CA SER A 161 9.81 -12.39 18.34
C SER A 161 8.54 -12.21 17.50
N ASN A 162 8.66 -11.55 16.35
CA ASN A 162 7.56 -11.49 15.38
C ASN A 162 7.21 -12.89 14.90
N TYR A 163 5.92 -13.19 14.79
CA TYR A 163 5.41 -14.43 14.24
C TYR A 163 4.55 -14.17 13.00
N GLU A 164 4.76 -15.00 11.97
CA GLU A 164 4.00 -14.93 10.73
C GLU A 164 2.83 -15.91 10.76
N LEU A 165 1.61 -15.40 10.88
CA LEU A 165 0.40 -16.22 10.90
C LEU A 165 0.25 -17.00 9.59
N GLN A 166 0.16 -18.32 9.71
CA GLN A 166 -0.11 -19.23 8.60
C GLN A 166 -1.62 -19.50 8.45
N ASN A 167 -2.02 -20.19 7.37
CA ASN A 167 -3.43 -20.57 7.16
C ASN A 167 -4.10 -21.23 8.37
N ASN A 168 -3.46 -22.22 8.99
CA ASN A 168 -4.05 -22.91 10.15
C ASN A 168 -4.21 -21.98 11.36
N ASP A 169 -3.25 -21.08 11.57
CA ASP A 169 -3.31 -20.07 12.62
C ASP A 169 -4.50 -19.13 12.38
N MET A 170 -4.70 -18.69 11.13
CA MET A 170 -5.82 -17.83 10.75
C MET A 170 -7.18 -18.53 10.91
N ILE A 171 -7.29 -19.82 10.56
CA ILE A 171 -8.52 -20.61 10.79
C ILE A 171 -8.84 -20.70 12.28
N GLN A 172 -7.83 -20.97 13.12
CA GLN A 172 -8.01 -21.05 14.55
C GLN A 172 -8.38 -19.69 15.17
N LEU A 173 -7.67 -18.64 14.76
CA LEU A 173 -7.93 -17.26 15.14
C LEU A 173 -9.38 -16.86 14.84
N ASP A 174 -9.84 -17.12 13.61
CA ASP A 174 -11.19 -16.80 13.15
C ASP A 174 -12.26 -17.52 13.97
N ARG A 175 -12.03 -18.80 14.30
CA ARG A 175 -12.93 -19.58 15.17
C ARG A 175 -13.02 -18.99 16.58
N ILE A 176 -11.88 -18.66 17.20
CA ILE A 176 -11.87 -18.08 18.56
C ILE A 176 -12.55 -16.72 18.55
N LEU A 177 -12.29 -15.90 17.53
CA LEU A 177 -12.85 -14.56 17.42
C LEU A 177 -14.37 -14.59 17.24
N LYS A 178 -14.89 -15.44 16.34
CA LYS A 178 -16.33 -15.65 16.18
C LYS A 178 -17.01 -16.12 17.46
N LYS A 179 -16.36 -17.04 18.19
CA LYS A 179 -16.84 -17.49 19.50
C LYS A 179 -16.91 -16.32 20.49
N MET A 180 -15.85 -15.52 20.60
CA MET A 180 -15.80 -14.35 21.49
C MET A 180 -16.91 -13.34 21.16
N LEU A 181 -17.12 -13.03 19.88
CA LEU A 181 -18.21 -12.13 19.48
C LEU A 181 -19.59 -12.69 19.82
N LEU A 182 -19.82 -13.99 19.62
CA LEU A 182 -21.07 -14.64 19.96
C LEU A 182 -21.33 -14.60 21.49
N GLU A 183 -20.30 -14.82 22.30
CA GLU A 183 -20.37 -14.75 23.77
C GLU A 183 -20.65 -13.33 24.30
N ASN A 184 -20.45 -12.29 23.48
CA ASN A 184 -20.60 -10.87 23.85
C ASN A 184 -21.53 -10.11 22.89
N ASN A 185 -22.48 -10.82 22.27
CA ASN A 185 -23.35 -10.28 21.21
C ASN A 185 -24.36 -9.23 21.71
N ASP A 186 -24.52 -9.08 23.03
CA ASP A 186 -25.30 -8.02 23.67
C ASP A 186 -24.61 -6.64 23.56
N LYS A 187 -23.28 -6.65 23.42
CA LYS A 187 -22.44 -5.44 23.34
C LYS A 187 -21.77 -5.25 21.99
N LEU A 188 -21.55 -6.35 21.26
CA LEU A 188 -20.78 -6.40 20.02
C LEU A 188 -21.66 -6.67 18.81
N ARG A 189 -21.18 -6.27 17.64
CA ARG A 189 -21.86 -6.47 16.36
C ARG A 189 -21.63 -7.88 15.82
N ALA A 190 -22.26 -8.18 14.68
CA ALA A 190 -21.98 -9.42 13.96
C ALA A 190 -20.54 -9.42 13.42
N PHE A 191 -19.99 -10.60 13.20
CA PHE A 191 -18.60 -10.78 12.74
C PHE A 191 -18.32 -10.05 11.42
N GLU A 192 -19.30 -10.05 10.51
CA GLU A 192 -19.22 -9.45 9.17
C GLU A 192 -19.16 -7.91 9.19
N ASP A 193 -19.56 -7.31 10.31
CA ASP A 193 -19.51 -5.87 10.53
C ASP A 193 -18.11 -5.39 10.97
N TYR A 194 -17.16 -6.32 11.11
CA TYR A 194 -15.80 -6.03 11.53
C TYR A 194 -14.75 -6.26 10.44
N ILE A 195 -13.81 -5.33 10.41
CA ILE A 195 -12.47 -5.52 9.85
C ILE A 195 -11.48 -5.65 10.99
N ILE A 196 -10.45 -6.46 10.76
CA ILE A 196 -9.65 -7.03 11.85
C ILE A 196 -8.17 -6.78 11.52
N GLN A 197 -7.48 -6.11 12.44
CA GLN A 197 -6.03 -5.95 12.39
C GLN A 197 -5.39 -6.86 13.43
N CYS A 198 -4.46 -7.69 13.00
CA CYS A 198 -3.78 -8.67 13.85
C CYS A 198 -2.28 -8.41 13.87
N CYS A 199 -1.66 -8.58 15.03
CA CYS A 199 -0.22 -8.69 15.16
C CYS A 199 0.12 -9.92 16.00
N ALA A 200 0.91 -10.83 15.44
CA ALA A 200 1.29 -12.06 16.11
C ALA A 200 2.75 -12.01 16.56
N ILE A 201 2.99 -12.51 17.76
CA ILE A 201 4.31 -12.69 18.34
C ILE A 201 4.45 -14.11 18.86
N LYS A 202 5.70 -14.50 19.08
CA LYS A 202 6.05 -15.63 19.93
C LYS A 202 6.67 -15.09 21.22
N ASN A 203 6.07 -15.42 22.36
CA ASN A 203 6.57 -14.98 23.66
C ASN A 203 7.75 -15.86 24.14
N ASP A 204 8.28 -15.54 25.31
CA ASP A 204 9.39 -16.25 25.96
C ASP A 204 9.07 -17.70 26.37
N GLN A 205 7.79 -18.09 26.38
CA GLN A 205 7.34 -19.47 26.56
C GLN A 205 7.06 -20.20 25.23
N ASP A 206 7.51 -19.67 24.10
CA ASP A 206 7.21 -20.21 22.75
C ASP A 206 5.71 -20.25 22.40
N GLU A 207 4.86 -19.52 23.14
CA GLU A 207 3.43 -19.42 22.86
C GLU A 207 3.17 -18.36 21.80
N ILE A 208 2.20 -18.65 20.92
CA ILE A 208 1.78 -17.72 19.87
C ILE A 208 0.65 -16.84 20.42
N GLU A 209 0.97 -15.58 20.67
CA GLU A 209 0.00 -14.55 21.09
C GLU A 209 -0.31 -13.62 19.92
N VAL A 210 -1.59 -13.34 19.73
CA VAL A 210 -2.11 -12.47 18.67
C VAL A 210 -2.84 -11.30 19.31
N PHE A 211 -2.33 -10.10 19.11
CA PHE A 211 -2.97 -8.85 19.46
C PHE A 211 -3.92 -8.46 18.35
N ILE A 212 -5.16 -8.18 18.70
CA ILE A 212 -6.23 -7.97 17.73
C ILE A 212 -6.90 -6.66 18.04
N ASN A 213 -7.10 -5.86 17.00
CA ASN A 213 -8.04 -4.74 17.02
C ASN A 213 -9.10 -4.98 15.95
N LEU A 214 -10.37 -4.82 16.33
CA LEU A 214 -11.51 -4.85 15.44
C LEU A 214 -12.01 -3.42 15.27
N TYR A 215 -12.46 -3.11 14.05
CA TYR A 215 -13.04 -1.83 13.68
C TYR A 215 -14.30 -2.04 12.83
N CYS A 216 -15.17 -1.03 12.79
CA CYS A 216 -16.32 -1.03 11.90
C CYS A 216 -15.88 -1.24 10.45
N ASN A 217 -16.57 -2.13 9.75
CA ASN A 217 -16.43 -2.37 8.32
C ASN A 217 -17.19 -1.27 7.53
N ASP A 218 -16.73 -0.02 7.64
CA ASP A 218 -17.24 1.11 6.84
C ASP A 218 -16.29 1.47 5.69
N GLU A 219 -16.80 2.21 4.69
CA GLU A 219 -16.07 2.55 3.46
C GLU A 219 -14.76 3.30 3.73
N MET A 220 -14.77 4.24 4.68
CA MET A 220 -13.60 5.05 5.02
C MET A 220 -12.50 4.16 5.63
N ILE A 221 -12.84 3.32 6.61
CA ILE A 221 -11.86 2.47 7.28
C ILE A 221 -11.40 1.33 6.36
N ASN A 222 -12.29 0.79 5.52
CA ASN A 222 -11.97 -0.24 4.52
C ASN A 222 -10.85 0.17 3.58
N SER A 223 -10.79 1.45 3.22
CA SER A 223 -9.72 1.95 2.35
C SER A 223 -8.33 1.88 2.99
N ARG A 224 -8.20 1.81 4.32
CA ARG A 224 -6.90 1.96 5.01
C ARG A 224 -6.50 0.81 5.93
N PHE A 225 -7.42 -0.08 6.32
CA PHE A 225 -7.14 -1.10 7.35
C PHE A 225 -6.04 -2.11 6.97
N LYS A 226 -5.77 -2.30 5.67
CA LYS A 226 -4.63 -3.11 5.21
C LYS A 226 -3.32 -2.35 5.14
N ILE A 227 -3.40 -1.03 5.06
CA ILE A 227 -2.32 -0.11 4.72
C ILE A 227 -1.62 0.42 5.96
N SER A 228 -2.39 0.78 6.99
CA SER A 228 -1.85 1.32 8.23
C SER A 228 -2.67 0.86 9.43
N THR A 229 -2.03 0.80 10.60
CA THR A 229 -2.74 0.54 11.86
C THR A 229 -3.72 1.66 12.13
N ILE A 230 -4.95 1.32 12.48
CA ILE A 230 -5.98 2.30 12.77
C ILE A 230 -5.81 2.78 14.21
N ARG A 231 -5.82 4.09 14.41
CA ARG A 231 -5.90 4.71 15.73
C ARG A 231 -7.28 5.32 15.86
N MET A 232 -8.12 4.74 16.70
CA MET A 232 -9.47 5.21 16.94
C MET A 232 -9.65 5.48 18.44
N LYS A 233 -10.28 6.60 18.75
CA LYS A 233 -10.65 7.01 20.11
C LYS A 233 -12.16 7.21 20.21
N ASP A 234 -12.92 6.33 19.56
CA ASP A 234 -14.38 6.35 19.68
C ASP A 234 -14.82 5.32 20.74
N GLY A 235 -15.92 5.65 21.42
CA GLY A 235 -16.54 4.81 22.43
C GLY A 235 -17.55 3.81 21.85
N GLY A 236 -17.43 3.45 20.58
CA GLY A 236 -18.41 2.61 19.88
C GLY A 236 -18.19 1.11 20.10
N SER A 237 -19.23 0.31 19.87
CA SER A 237 -19.18 -1.18 19.87
C SER A 237 -18.26 -1.77 18.79
N CYS A 238 -17.75 -0.92 17.90
CA CYS A 238 -16.83 -1.29 16.85
C CYS A 238 -15.35 -1.16 17.22
N ASN A 239 -15.01 -0.52 18.33
CA ASN A 239 -13.61 -0.33 18.75
C ASN A 239 -13.28 -1.36 19.82
N VAL A 240 -12.88 -2.54 19.37
CA VAL A 240 -12.64 -3.69 20.24
C VAL A 240 -11.19 -4.08 20.14
N SER A 241 -10.52 -4.28 21.26
CA SER A 241 -9.21 -4.91 21.29
C SER A 241 -9.22 -6.12 22.20
N LEU A 242 -8.39 -7.10 21.87
CA LEU A 242 -8.20 -8.30 22.67
C LEU A 242 -6.87 -8.95 22.36
N LYS A 243 -6.47 -9.87 23.23
CA LYS A 243 -5.36 -10.78 22.98
C LYS A 243 -5.89 -12.21 22.84
N ILE A 244 -5.46 -12.91 21.80
CA ILE A 244 -5.74 -14.34 21.61
C ILE A 244 -4.43 -15.12 21.77
N ASN A 245 -4.46 -16.18 22.56
CA ASN A 245 -3.35 -17.14 22.65
C ASN A 245 -3.72 -18.38 21.82
N LEU A 246 -3.10 -18.54 20.66
CA LEU A 246 -3.40 -19.66 19.75
C LEU A 246 -2.91 -20.99 20.32
N THR A 247 -1.80 -21.00 21.04
CA THR A 247 -1.26 -22.21 21.68
C THR A 247 -2.21 -22.76 22.74
N LYS A 248 -2.84 -21.88 23.54
CA LYS A 248 -3.79 -22.25 24.60
C LYS A 248 -5.24 -22.29 24.12
N ASN A 249 -5.52 -21.79 22.90
CA ASN A 249 -6.85 -21.68 22.34
C ASN A 249 -7.81 -20.86 23.26
N THR A 250 -7.31 -19.75 23.80
CA THR A 250 -8.04 -18.84 24.69
C THR A 250 -7.92 -17.39 24.23
N TYR A 251 -8.77 -16.52 24.78
CA TYR A 251 -8.65 -15.07 24.63
C TYR A 251 -8.62 -14.39 26.00
N SER A 252 -8.01 -13.21 26.08
CA SER A 252 -7.89 -12.36 27.26
C SER A 252 -7.91 -10.88 26.88
N ASP A 253 -7.90 -10.01 27.88
CA ASP A 253 -7.71 -8.55 27.73
C ASP A 253 -8.71 -7.91 26.75
N LEU A 254 -9.95 -8.41 26.76
CA LEU A 254 -11.03 -7.85 25.95
C LEU A 254 -11.40 -6.45 26.44
N ALA A 255 -11.20 -5.47 25.58
CA ALA A 255 -11.60 -4.09 25.79
C ALA A 255 -12.58 -3.68 24.69
N ILE A 256 -13.68 -3.02 25.07
CA ILE A 256 -14.74 -2.57 24.16
C ILE A 256 -14.85 -1.06 24.31
N ALA A 257 -15.06 -0.34 23.21
CA ALA A 257 -15.15 1.12 23.21
C ALA A 257 -13.87 1.81 23.70
N GLY A 258 -12.72 1.15 23.58
CA GLY A 258 -11.44 1.63 24.11
C GLY A 258 -11.36 1.70 25.64
N VAL A 259 -12.31 1.09 26.36
CA VAL A 259 -12.31 0.98 27.82
C VAL A 259 -11.82 -0.42 28.20
N VAL A 260 -10.71 -0.45 28.96
CA VAL A 260 -10.18 -1.64 29.66
C VAL A 260 -10.69 -1.62 31.10
#